data_AF-A0A061JFT1-F1
#
_entry.id   AF-A0A061JFT1-F1
#
_cell.length_a   1.000
_cell.length_b   1.000
_cell.length_c   1.000
_cell.angle_alpha   90.00
_cell.angle_beta   90.00
_cell.angle_gamma   90.00
#
_symmetry.space_group_name_H-M   'P 1'
#
loop_
_entity.id
_entity.type
_entity.pdbx_description
1 polymer ?
#
loop_
_entity_poly.entity_id
_entity_poly.type
_entity_poly.pdbx_seq_one_letter_code
_entity_poly.pdbx_strand_id
1 'polypeptide(L)' 'MRGAGEASQPFKISVSAIGMWNRKYRQEGRYFPKKRGGSEKKIDLEKLEECVKENQDMTLKKSAQEFGVQSVTG' A
#
# COMPACT_ATOMS: atom_id res chain seq x y z
N MET A 1 18.68 -0.03 -26.33
CA MET A 1 19.10 -0.04 -24.92
C MET A 1 20.32 -0.95 -24.76
N ARG A 2 21.56 -0.46 -24.97
CA ARG A 2 22.75 -1.34 -24.89
C ARG A 2 23.10 -1.73 -23.44
N GLY A 3 22.96 -0.82 -22.48
CA GLY A 3 23.30 -1.09 -21.07
C GLY A 3 22.33 -1.98 -20.28
N ALA A 4 21.16 -2.35 -20.84
CA ALA A 4 20.21 -3.20 -20.11
C ALA A 4 20.68 -4.66 -20.02
N GLY A 5 21.41 -5.15 -21.02
CA GLY A 5 22.02 -6.49 -20.98
C GLY A 5 23.18 -6.56 -19.97
N GLU A 6 24.01 -5.52 -19.92
CA GLU A 6 25.14 -5.40 -18.99
C GLU A 6 24.68 -5.35 -17.53
N ALA A 7 23.56 -4.67 -17.24
CA ALA A 7 22.99 -4.63 -15.89
C ALA A 7 22.15 -5.87 -15.53
N SER A 8 21.61 -6.60 -16.50
CA SER A 8 20.73 -7.75 -16.22
C SER A 8 21.45 -8.89 -15.48
N GLN A 9 22.66 -9.22 -15.93
CA GLN A 9 23.46 -10.33 -15.39
C GLN A 9 23.90 -10.13 -13.93
N PRO A 10 24.59 -9.03 -13.55
CA PRO A 10 25.09 -8.84 -12.19
C PRO A 10 23.96 -8.67 -11.17
N PHE A 11 22.85 -8.04 -11.56
CA PHE A 11 21.73 -7.75 -10.66
C PHE A 11 20.63 -8.83 -10.67
N LYS A 12 20.72 -9.82 -11.58
CA LYS A 12 19.69 -10.86 -11.78
C LYS A 12 18.29 -10.27 -12.00
N ILE A 13 18.21 -9.16 -12.72
CA ILE A 13 16.96 -8.46 -13.07
C ILE A 13 16.71 -8.65 -14.57
N SER A 14 15.45 -8.80 -14.97
CA SER A 14 15.13 -8.92 -16.40
C SER A 14 15.47 -7.65 -17.18
N VAL A 15 15.93 -7.82 -18.42
CA VAL A 15 16.17 -6.71 -19.36
C VAL A 15 14.92 -5.84 -19.53
N SER A 16 13.73 -6.46 -19.51
CA SER A 16 12.45 -5.77 -19.60
C SER A 16 12.18 -4.85 -18.40
N ALA A 17 12.47 -5.29 -17.17
CA ALA A 17 12.32 -4.48 -15.97
C ALA A 17 13.27 -3.27 -15.99
N ILE A 18 14.54 -3.48 -16.37
CA ILE A 18 15.54 -2.40 -16.51
C ILE A 18 15.07 -1.37 -17.56
N GLY A 19 14.55 -1.84 -18.70
CA GLY A 19 14.01 -0.96 -19.74
C GLY A 19 12.81 -0.15 -19.27
N MET A 20 11.92 -0.76 -18.49
CA MET A 20 10.75 -0.09 -17.91
C MET A 20 11.18 1.00 -16.91
N TRP A 21 12.16 0.71 -16.05
CA TRP A 21 12.70 1.68 -15.10
C TRP A 21 13.38 2.87 -15.79
N ASN A 22 14.21 2.62 -16.81
CA ASN A 22 14.87 3.69 -17.56
C ASN A 22 13.84 4.59 -18.28
N ARG A 23 12.80 4.01 -18.88
CA ARG A 23 11.71 4.78 -19.49
C ARG A 23 11.01 5.66 -18.45
N LYS A 24 10.67 5.08 -17.30
CA LYS A 24 10.00 5.79 -16.20
C LYS A 24 10.87 6.92 -15.63
N TYR A 25 12.17 6.68 -15.47
CA TYR A 25 13.13 7.68 -15.03
C TYR A 25 13.19 8.87 -16.00
N ARG A 26 13.27 8.62 -17.32
CA ARG A 26 13.27 9.68 -18.33
C ARG A 26 11.98 10.51 -18.35
N GLN A 27 10.85 9.91 -17.96
CA GLN A 27 9.55 10.58 -17.93
C GLN A 27 9.33 11.36 -16.62
N GLU A 28 9.69 10.79 -15.48
CA GLU A 28 9.36 11.34 -14.16
C GLU A 28 10.54 12.05 -13.47
N GLY A 29 11.77 11.90 -13.99
CA GLY A 29 12.99 12.47 -13.40
C GLY A 29 13.40 11.87 -12.05
N ARG A 30 12.68 10.86 -11.55
CA ARG A 30 12.91 10.24 -10.24
C ARG A 30 13.26 8.75 -10.34
N TYR A 31 14.16 8.33 -9.46
CA TYR A 31 14.56 6.92 -9.33
C TYR A 31 13.65 6.13 -8.37
N PHE A 32 13.11 6.80 -7.36
CA PHE A 32 12.33 6.12 -6.33
C PHE A 32 11.02 5.54 -6.86
N PRO A 33 10.62 4.34 -6.40
CA PRO A 33 9.32 3.79 -6.73
C PRO A 33 8.21 4.73 -6.22
N LYS A 34 7.08 4.72 -6.93
CA LYS A 34 5.87 5.39 -6.42
C LYS A 34 5.47 4.70 -5.12
N LYS A 35 5.03 5.48 -4.13
CA LYS A 35 4.30 4.91 -3.00
C LYS A 35 3.17 4.06 -3.57
N ARG A 36 3.10 2.79 -3.18
CA ARG A 36 1.93 1.96 -3.55
C ARG A 36 0.71 2.66 -2.97
N GLY A 37 -0.32 2.85 -3.79
CA GLY A 37 -1.63 3.25 -3.26
C GLY A 37 -2.10 2.15 -2.33
N GLY A 38 -2.30 2.48 -1.06
CA GLY A 38 -3.10 1.67 -0.16
C GLY A 38 -4.57 2.07 -0.27
N SER A 39 -5.46 1.28 0.31
CA SER A 39 -6.81 1.75 0.60
C SER A 39 -6.73 2.88 1.62
N GLU A 40 -7.46 3.97 1.39
CA GLU A 40 -7.68 4.97 2.43
C GLU A 40 -8.30 4.29 3.65
N LYS A 41 -7.83 4.68 4.84
CA LYS A 41 -8.45 4.22 6.09
C LYS A 41 -9.87 4.76 6.10
N LYS A 42 -10.86 3.86 6.11
CA LYS A 42 -12.29 4.22 6.16
C LYS A 42 -12.72 4.73 7.53
N ILE A 43 -11.91 4.49 8.56
CA ILE A 43 -12.22 4.82 9.95
C ILE A 43 -11.09 5.63 10.58
N ASP A 44 -11.49 6.50 11.48
CA ASP A 44 -10.60 7.24 12.38
C ASP A 44 -10.12 6.29 13.50
N LEU A 45 -8.80 6.16 13.64
CA LEU A 45 -8.22 5.24 14.62
C LEU A 45 -8.28 5.79 16.03
N GLU A 46 -8.24 7.12 16.21
CA GLU A 46 -8.30 7.74 17.54
C GLU A 46 -9.69 7.50 18.13
N LYS A 47 -10.75 7.73 17.33
CA LYS A 47 -12.13 7.43 17.72
C LYS A 47 -12.37 5.95 17.99
N LEU A 48 -11.71 5.07 17.22
CA LEU A 48 -11.79 3.62 17.47
C LEU A 48 -11.16 3.27 18.83
N GLU A 49 -10.01 3.86 19.15
CA GLU A 49 -9.35 3.63 20.44
C GLU A 49 -10.20 4.12 21.61
N GLU A 50 -10.83 5.29 21.49
CA GLU A 50 -11.78 5.82 22.48
C GLU A 50 -13.00 4.89 22.65
N CYS A 51 -13.62 4.47 21.54
CA CYS A 51 -14.77 3.58 21.55
C CYS A 51 -14.48 2.25 22.29
N VAL A 52 -13.29 1.68 22.08
CA VAL A 52 -12.85 0.45 22.76
C VAL A 52 -12.60 0.68 24.26
N LYS A 53 -12.06 1.84 24.64
CA LYS A 53 -11.83 2.18 26.06
C LYS A 53 -13.13 2.40 26.82
N GLU A 54 -14.09 3.10 26.21
CA GLU A 54 -15.37 3.42 26.84
C GLU A 54 -16.32 2.22 26.90
N ASN A 55 -16.19 1.27 25.96
CA ASN A 55 -17.10 0.15 25.83
C ASN A 55 -16.34 -1.17 25.64
N GLN A 56 -15.65 -1.63 26.69
CA GLN A 56 -14.84 -2.86 26.64
C GLN A 56 -15.65 -4.11 26.27
N ASP A 57 -16.95 -4.15 26.60
CA ASP A 57 -17.86 -5.27 26.28
C ASP A 57 -18.57 -5.10 24.92
N MET A 58 -18.22 -4.08 24.13
CA MET A 58 -18.88 -3.84 22.85
C MET A 58 -18.54 -4.94 21.84
N THR A 59 -19.58 -5.53 21.25
CA THR A 59 -19.40 -6.53 20.18
C THR A 59 -18.87 -5.88 18.91
N LEU A 60 -18.05 -6.63 18.15
CA LEU A 60 -17.51 -6.20 16.85
C LEU A 60 -18.59 -5.79 15.85
N LYS A 61 -19.79 -6.40 15.93
CA LYS A 61 -20.91 -6.06 15.06
C LYS A 61 -21.46 -4.66 15.36
N LYS A 62 -21.54 -4.30 16.65
CA LYS A 62 -22.05 -3.00 17.09
C LYS A 62 -21.06 -1.88 16.76
N SER A 63 -19.76 -2.11 17.00
CA SER A 63 -18.73 -1.15 16.62
C SER A 63 -18.66 -0.96 15.10
N ALA A 64 -18.73 -2.04 14.31
CA ALA A 64 -18.76 -1.93 12.85
C ALA A 64 -19.93 -1.05 12.35
N GLN A 65 -21.13 -1.21 12.93
CA GLN A 65 -22.28 -0.36 12.61
C GLN A 65 -22.03 1.11 12.96
N GLU A 66 -21.43 1.40 14.11
CA GLU A 66 -21.12 2.76 14.57
C GLU A 66 -20.11 3.47 13.67
N PHE A 67 -19.10 2.73 13.20
CA PHE A 67 -18.10 3.24 12.24
C PHE A 67 -18.56 3.17 10.77
N GLY A 68 -19.79 2.73 10.49
CA GLY A 68 -20.31 2.61 9.13
C GLY A 68 -19.56 1.60 8.25
N VAL A 69 -18.96 0.59 8.87
CA VAL A 69 -18.20 -0.48 8.20
C VAL A 69 -18.89 -1.83 8.37
N GLN A 70 -18.53 -2.80 7.52
CA GLN A 70 -19.00 -4.18 7.69
C GLN A 70 -18.07 -4.93 8.64
N SER A 71 -18.64 -5.66 9.59
CA SER A 71 -17.90 -6.63 10.39
C SER A 71 -17.48 -7.78 9.47
N VAL A 72 -16.19 -8.07 9.40
CA VAL A 72 -15.69 -9.26 8.71
C VAL A 72 -15.88 -10.46 9.64
N THR A 73 -16.74 -11.40 9.24
CA THR A 73 -16.78 -12.74 9.82
C THR A 73 -15.80 -13.60 9.05
N GLY A 74 -14.74 -14.06 9.73
CA GLY A 74 -13.77 -15.03 9.21
C GLY A 74 -14.25 -16.46 9.36
#